data_AF-A0A7X7KIM2-F1
#
_entry.id   AF-A0A7X7KIM2-F1
#
_cell.length_a   1.000
_cell.length_b   1.000
_cell.length_c   1.000
_cell.angle_alpha   90.00
_cell.angle_beta   90.00
_cell.angle_gamma   90.00
#
_symmetry.space_group_name_H-M   'P 1'
#
loop_
_entity.id
_entity.type
_entity.pdbx_description
1 polymer ?
#
loop_
_entity_poly.entity_id
_entity_poly.type
_entity_poly.pdbx_seq_one_letter_code
_entity_poly.pdbx_strand_id
1 'polypeptide(L)'
;MSTESQSYTPCSAADAMSDGELAEAKRYGRLELHCTLADKFIDLAYLSIAALLLAKPLDAWLHSAPTLADNWTLRLAAMFLIVTALHVAASFPLSFYSGHWMEHKFQLSTQTFGQWLWRYAKRILLSTALSLVVVIGLYWLIWSLGWAWWLAAAGAFFVVSIVLGKLAPVLILPLFYKIEKLDAPELSARIARLAEGTGMSIEGVYRMNLSEETVKANAMLAGSGRTRRVLLGDTLLA
;
A
#
# COMPACT_ATOMS: atom_id res chain seq x y z
N MET A 1 17.68 6.54 -44.16
CA MET A 1 17.71 7.33 -42.91
C MET A 1 18.09 6.35 -41.81
N SER A 2 19.36 6.38 -41.44
CA SER A 2 20.06 5.33 -40.70
C SER A 2 19.63 5.34 -39.24
N THR A 3 19.00 4.28 -38.76
CA THR A 3 18.78 4.03 -37.34
C THR A 3 20.10 3.57 -36.71
N GLU A 4 20.84 4.50 -36.12
CA GLU A 4 21.89 4.15 -35.16
C GLU A 4 21.21 3.48 -33.96
N SER A 5 21.34 2.15 -33.86
CA SER A 5 21.05 1.47 -32.62
C SER A 5 22.16 1.83 -31.63
N GLN A 6 21.91 2.80 -30.76
CA GLN A 6 22.75 2.97 -29.57
C GLN A 6 22.72 1.65 -28.79
N SER A 7 23.85 0.94 -28.79
CA SER A 7 24.04 -0.24 -27.95
C SER A 7 24.00 0.22 -26.50
N TYR A 8 22.89 -0.06 -25.82
CA TYR A 8 22.78 0.15 -24.37
C TYR A 8 23.66 -0.88 -23.67
N THR A 9 24.85 -0.47 -23.24
CA THR A 9 25.63 -1.26 -22.28
C THR A 9 25.03 -1.01 -20.90
N PRO A 10 24.45 -2.02 -20.23
CA PRO A 10 23.95 -1.83 -18.87
C PRO A 10 25.15 -1.48 -17.98
N CYS A 11 25.12 -0.29 -17.39
CA CYS A 11 26.06 0.08 -16.34
C CYS A 11 25.84 -0.90 -15.19
N SER A 12 26.82 -1.72 -14.82
CA SER A 12 26.66 -2.59 -13.66
C SER A 12 26.53 -1.67 -12.43
N ALA A 13 25.59 -1.96 -11.53
CA ALA A 13 25.39 -1.14 -10.33
C ALA A 13 26.66 -1.03 -9.47
N ALA A 14 27.60 -1.97 -9.60
CA ALA A 14 28.90 -1.92 -8.95
C ALA A 14 29.86 -0.90 -9.59
N ASP A 15 29.65 -0.55 -10.86
CA ASP A 15 30.49 0.41 -11.59
C ASP A 15 30.07 1.87 -11.31
N ALA A 16 28.85 2.06 -10.79
CA ALA A 16 28.25 3.38 -10.54
C ALA A 16 28.32 3.82 -9.06
N MET A 17 28.74 2.94 -8.14
CA MET A 17 28.76 3.20 -6.69
C MET A 17 30.15 2.93 -6.12
N SER A 18 30.57 3.70 -5.12
CA SER A 18 31.76 3.35 -4.34
C SER A 18 31.53 2.05 -3.55
N ASP A 19 32.62 1.34 -3.22
CA ASP A 19 32.54 0.10 -2.42
C ASP A 19 31.82 0.31 -1.08
N GLY A 20 31.99 1.49 -0.47
CA GLY A 20 31.32 1.88 0.78
C GLY A 20 29.81 2.02 0.62
N GLU A 21 29.36 2.72 -0.42
CA GLU A 21 27.94 2.90 -0.72
C GLU A 21 27.28 1.55 -1.07
N LEU A 22 27.98 0.70 -1.83
CA LEU A 22 27.49 -0.64 -2.17
C LEU A 22 27.34 -1.53 -0.94
N ALA A 23 28.29 -1.47 -0.01
CA ALA A 23 28.22 -2.21 1.25
C ALA A 23 27.07 -1.72 2.14
N GLU A 24 26.84 -0.41 2.20
CA GLU A 24 25.72 0.18 2.93
C GLU A 24 24.37 -0.21 2.33
N ALA A 25 24.21 -0.13 1.00
CA ALA A 25 23.00 -0.54 0.29
C ALA A 25 22.67 -2.02 0.54
N LYS A 26 23.68 -2.90 0.50
CA LYS A 26 23.53 -4.33 0.84
C LYS A 26 23.11 -4.54 2.30
N ARG A 27 23.64 -3.74 3.22
CA ARG A 27 23.29 -3.80 4.65
C ARG A 27 21.83 -3.37 4.87
N TYR A 28 21.41 -2.27 4.25
CA TYR A 28 20.03 -1.80 4.28
C TYR A 28 19.07 -2.88 3.75
N GLY A 29 19.31 -3.39 2.53
CA GLY A 29 18.44 -4.40 1.92
C GLY A 29 18.34 -5.71 2.71
N ARG A 30 19.42 -6.13 3.39
CA ARG A 30 19.37 -7.32 4.26
C ARG A 30 18.51 -7.08 5.50
N LEU A 31 18.62 -5.90 6.13
CA LEU A 31 17.80 -5.56 7.28
C LEU A 31 16.33 -5.42 6.91
N GLU A 32 16.03 -4.79 5.77
CA GLU A 32 14.68 -4.68 5.23
C GLU A 32 14.07 -6.06 4.95
N LEU A 33 14.84 -6.97 4.34
CA LEU A 33 14.43 -8.35 4.12
C LEU A 33 14.13 -9.07 5.44
N HIS A 34 15.01 -8.97 6.44
CA HIS A 34 14.79 -9.58 7.75
C HIS A 34 13.54 -9.02 8.43
N CYS A 35 13.31 -7.71 8.36
CA CYS A 35 12.09 -7.09 8.89
C CYS A 35 10.85 -7.60 8.17
N THR A 36 10.91 -7.72 6.84
CA THR A 36 9.80 -8.23 6.03
C THR A 36 9.48 -9.69 6.36
N LEU A 37 10.50 -10.54 6.49
CA LEU A 37 10.32 -11.94 6.87
C LEU A 37 9.78 -12.08 8.30
N ALA A 38 10.27 -11.26 9.24
CA ALA A 38 9.77 -11.22 10.60
C ALA A 38 8.29 -10.78 10.64
N ASP A 39 7.92 -9.78 9.85
CA ASP A 39 6.54 -9.29 9.74
C ASP A 39 5.61 -10.39 9.23
N LYS A 40 6.01 -11.08 8.15
CA LYS A 40 5.24 -12.20 7.60
C LYS A 40 5.15 -13.39 8.55
N PHE A 41 6.19 -13.63 9.34
CA PHE A 41 6.16 -14.64 10.39
C PHE A 41 5.19 -14.25 11.52
N ILE A 42 5.23 -13.00 11.98
CA ILE A 42 4.29 -12.46 12.98
C ILE A 42 2.86 -12.58 12.46
N ASP A 43 2.59 -12.20 11.21
CA ASP A 43 1.28 -12.31 10.58
C ASP A 43 0.78 -13.76 10.60
N LEU A 44 1.60 -14.71 10.16
CA LEU A 44 1.23 -16.13 10.11
C LEU A 44 0.99 -16.70 11.51
N ALA A 45 1.89 -16.41 12.46
CA ALA A 45 1.76 -16.85 13.84
C ALA A 45 0.51 -16.26 14.49
N TYR A 46 0.28 -14.96 14.30
CA TYR A 46 -0.89 -14.25 14.78
C TYR A 46 -2.18 -14.87 14.23
N LEU A 47 -2.28 -15.05 12.90
CA LEU A 47 -3.47 -15.63 12.27
C LEU A 47 -3.72 -17.07 12.72
N SER A 48 -2.66 -17.85 12.92
CA SER A 48 -2.77 -19.23 13.42
C SER A 48 -3.29 -19.26 14.86
N ILE A 49 -2.75 -18.42 15.74
CA ILE A 49 -3.21 -18.27 17.12
C ILE A 49 -4.65 -17.75 17.15
N ALA A 50 -4.95 -16.74 16.34
CA ALA A 50 -6.27 -16.15 16.26
C ALA A 50 -7.32 -17.19 15.81
N ALA A 51 -7.02 -17.97 14.77
CA ALA A 51 -7.92 -18.97 14.23
C ALA A 51 -8.09 -20.19 15.16
N LEU A 52 -6.98 -20.71 15.70
CA LEU A 52 -7.00 -21.98 16.44
C LEU A 52 -7.31 -21.81 17.93
N LEU A 53 -6.88 -20.71 18.54
CA LEU A 53 -6.96 -20.50 19.99
C LEU A 53 -7.95 -19.41 20.36
N LEU A 54 -7.99 -18.29 19.62
CA LEU A 54 -8.78 -17.11 20.00
C LEU A 54 -10.22 -17.14 19.46
N ALA A 55 -10.46 -17.73 18.28
CA ALA A 55 -11.73 -17.61 17.57
C ALA A 55 -12.94 -18.10 18.39
N LYS A 56 -12.86 -19.32 18.94
CA LYS A 56 -13.95 -19.91 19.75
C LYS A 56 -14.21 -19.17 21.06
N PRO A 57 -13.22 -18.88 21.93
CA PRO A 57 -13.48 -18.16 23.17
C PRO A 57 -13.94 -16.73 22.91
N LEU A 58 -13.42 -16.07 21.88
CA LEU A 58 -13.86 -14.73 21.50
C LEU A 58 -15.32 -14.74 21.03
N ASP A 59 -15.70 -15.70 20.18
CA ASP A 59 -17.09 -15.84 19.73
C ASP A 59 -18.04 -16.14 20.90
N ALA A 60 -17.66 -17.04 21.81
CA ALA A 60 -18.44 -17.31 23.02
C ALA A 60 -18.58 -16.07 23.92
N TRP A 61 -17.52 -15.28 24.07
CA TRP A 61 -17.57 -14.02 24.80
C TRP A 61 -18.48 -13.00 24.12
N LEU A 62 -18.44 -12.87 22.79
CA LEU A 62 -19.34 -11.98 22.05
C LEU A 62 -20.81 -12.42 22.16
N HIS A 63 -21.09 -13.73 22.25
CA HIS A 63 -22.45 -14.24 22.50
C HIS A 63 -22.98 -13.93 23.91
N SER A 64 -22.13 -13.59 24.88
CA SER A 64 -22.59 -13.21 26.22
C SER A 64 -23.34 -11.87 26.24
N ALA A 65 -23.17 -11.04 25.21
CA ALA A 65 -23.89 -9.79 25.04
C ALA A 65 -25.12 -10.00 24.11
N PRO A 66 -26.37 -9.82 24.61
CA PRO A 66 -27.59 -10.12 23.84
C PRO A 66 -27.68 -9.37 22.50
N THR A 67 -27.27 -8.09 22.47
CA THR A 67 -27.30 -7.26 21.26
C THR A 67 -26.38 -7.78 20.15
N LEU A 68 -25.27 -8.41 20.52
CA LEU A 68 -24.33 -9.05 19.59
C LEU A 68 -24.75 -10.48 19.26
N ALA A 69 -25.42 -11.18 20.18
CA ALA A 69 -25.92 -12.52 19.95
C ALA A 69 -26.99 -12.54 18.84
N ASP A 70 -27.92 -11.59 18.88
CA ASP A 70 -29.08 -11.54 17.97
C ASP A 70 -28.75 -10.98 16.58
N ASN A 71 -27.69 -10.15 16.46
CA ASN A 71 -27.31 -9.52 15.20
C ASN A 71 -25.95 -10.01 14.70
N TRP A 72 -26.01 -10.91 13.71
CA TRP A 72 -24.83 -11.48 13.07
C TRP A 72 -23.88 -10.45 12.47
N THR A 73 -24.41 -9.34 11.95
CA THR A 73 -23.60 -8.31 11.28
C THR A 73 -22.76 -7.57 12.30
N LEU A 74 -23.39 -7.19 13.41
CA LEU A 74 -22.72 -6.49 14.51
C LEU A 74 -21.69 -7.40 15.18
N ARG A 75 -22.00 -8.69 15.35
CA ARG A 75 -21.06 -9.68 15.88
C ARG A 75 -19.83 -9.86 14.99
N LEU A 76 -20.04 -10.03 13.68
CA LEU A 76 -18.96 -10.16 12.71
C LEU A 76 -18.08 -8.90 12.69
N ALA A 77 -18.70 -7.72 12.71
CA ALA A 77 -17.98 -6.45 12.77
C ALA A 77 -17.15 -6.34 14.06
N ALA A 78 -17.73 -6.65 15.22
CA ALA A 78 -17.03 -6.62 16.49
C ALA A 78 -15.85 -7.59 16.52
N MET A 79 -16.06 -8.83 16.06
CA MET A 79 -14.99 -9.83 15.96
C MET A 79 -13.87 -9.36 15.04
N PHE A 80 -14.20 -8.85 13.85
CA PHE A 80 -13.22 -8.32 12.90
C PHE A 80 -12.41 -7.16 13.50
N LEU A 81 -13.06 -6.22 14.18
CA LEU A 81 -12.40 -5.06 14.79
C LEU A 81 -11.49 -5.46 15.95
N ILE A 82 -11.91 -6.41 16.82
CA ILE A 82 -11.08 -6.90 17.93
C ILE A 82 -9.85 -7.63 17.41
N VAL A 83 -10.02 -8.54 16.46
CA VAL A 83 -8.91 -9.26 15.83
C VAL A 83 -7.96 -8.26 15.15
N THR A 84 -8.49 -7.31 14.37
CA THR A 84 -7.66 -6.29 13.73
C THR A 84 -6.90 -5.44 14.75
N ALA A 85 -7.54 -5.02 15.85
CA ALA A 85 -6.89 -4.23 16.90
C ALA A 85 -5.74 -5.00 17.58
N LEU A 86 -5.94 -6.30 17.86
CA LEU A 86 -4.91 -7.16 18.42
C LEU A 86 -3.75 -7.38 17.44
N HIS A 87 -4.05 -7.55 16.15
CA HIS A 87 -3.02 -7.65 15.10
C HIS A 87 -2.18 -6.38 15.03
N VAL A 88 -2.82 -5.21 15.00
CA VAL A 88 -2.15 -3.91 14.99
C VAL A 88 -1.24 -3.78 16.21
N ALA A 89 -1.69 -4.18 17.40
CA ALA A 89 -0.86 -4.16 18.60
C ALA A 89 0.36 -5.10 18.50
N ALA A 90 0.20 -6.28 17.92
CA ALA A 90 1.27 -7.25 17.74
C ALA A 90 2.31 -6.82 16.68
N SER A 91 1.87 -6.20 15.59
CA SER A 91 2.73 -5.76 14.49
C SER A 91 3.32 -4.36 14.67
N PHE A 92 2.78 -3.56 15.61
CA PHE A 92 3.20 -2.18 15.86
C PHE A 92 4.70 -2.02 16.17
N PRO A 93 5.33 -2.82 17.06
CA PRO A 93 6.74 -2.65 17.39
C PRO A 93 7.65 -2.81 16.16
N LEU A 94 7.37 -3.82 15.34
CA LEU A 94 8.13 -4.07 14.12
C LEU A 94 7.85 -3.01 13.06
N SER A 95 6.59 -2.58 12.91
CA SER A 95 6.21 -1.48 12.01
C SER A 95 6.92 -0.18 12.34
N PHE A 96 7.05 0.15 13.64
CA PHE A 96 7.81 1.31 14.10
C PHE A 96 9.30 1.16 13.81
N TYR A 97 9.86 -0.01 14.10
CA TYR A 97 11.27 -0.29 13.86
C TYR A 97 11.63 -0.15 12.38
N SER A 98 10.90 -0.83 11.49
CA SER A 98 11.19 -0.82 10.06
C SER A 98 10.81 0.51 9.40
N GLY A 99 9.63 1.06 9.72
CA GLY A 99 9.07 2.20 9.02
C GLY A 99 9.51 3.58 9.54
N HIS A 100 10.08 3.67 10.74
CA HIS A 100 10.57 4.94 11.28
C HIS A 100 12.03 4.85 11.69
N TRP A 101 12.36 3.99 12.65
CA TRP A 101 13.71 3.96 13.24
C TRP A 101 14.79 3.58 12.21
N MET A 102 14.56 2.50 11.45
CA MET A 102 15.50 2.02 10.44
C MET A 102 15.68 3.05 9.32
N GLU A 103 14.59 3.64 8.81
CA GLU A 103 14.66 4.66 7.76
C GLU A 103 15.46 5.89 8.19
N HIS A 104 15.33 6.34 9.46
CA HIS A 104 16.16 7.43 9.99
C HIS A 104 17.63 7.03 10.15
N LYS A 105 17.90 5.79 10.57
CA LYS A 105 19.27 5.28 10.72
C LYS A 105 20.04 5.32 9.41
N PHE A 106 19.37 5.10 8.28
CA PHE A 106 19.97 5.17 6.94
C PHE A 106 19.75 6.54 6.26
N GLN A 107 19.26 7.55 6.99
CA GLN A 107 19.01 8.92 6.47
C GLN A 107 18.05 8.95 5.26
N LEU A 108 17.13 7.98 5.18
CA LEU A 108 16.18 7.84 4.09
C LEU A 108 14.82 8.50 4.37
N SER A 109 14.55 8.82 5.64
CA SER A 109 13.31 9.47 6.10
C SER A 109 13.59 10.90 6.58
N THR A 110 12.72 11.83 6.19
CA THR A 110 12.65 13.21 6.70
C THR A 110 11.52 13.39 7.71
N GLN A 111 10.71 12.36 7.90
CA GLN A 111 9.46 12.41 8.65
C GLN A 111 9.68 12.37 10.17
N THR A 112 9.05 13.28 10.92
CA THR A 112 9.02 13.19 12.39
C THR A 112 8.19 11.99 12.88
N PHE A 113 8.43 11.53 14.12
CA PHE A 113 7.66 10.42 14.70
C PHE A 113 6.14 10.70 14.73
N GLY A 114 5.72 11.93 15.06
CA GLY A 114 4.31 12.31 15.08
C GLY A 114 3.65 12.24 13.70
N GLN A 115 4.35 12.71 12.66
CA GLN A 115 3.89 12.58 11.28
C GLN A 115 3.80 11.10 10.86
N TRP A 116 4.80 10.29 11.25
CA TRP A 116 4.81 8.86 10.97
C TRP A 116 3.62 8.15 11.60
N LEU A 117 3.38 8.39 12.89
CA LEU A 117 2.28 7.79 13.63
C LEU A 117 0.92 8.22 13.07
N TRP A 118 0.77 9.50 12.70
CA TRP A 118 -0.46 9.98 12.06
C TRP A 118 -0.73 9.29 10.72
N ARG A 119 0.29 9.13 9.87
CA ARG A 119 0.14 8.41 8.60
C ARG A 119 -0.13 6.93 8.82
N TYR A 120 0.54 6.31 9.78
CA TYR A 120 0.29 4.93 10.21
C TYR A 120 -1.17 4.73 10.63
N ALA A 121 -1.68 5.59 11.50
CA ALA A 121 -3.07 5.55 11.97
C ALA A 121 -4.08 5.77 10.83
N LYS A 122 -3.85 6.76 9.96
CA LYS A 122 -4.71 6.99 8.77
C LYS A 122 -4.76 5.76 7.86
N ARG A 123 -3.61 5.12 7.61
CA ARG A 123 -3.53 3.91 6.78
C ARG A 123 -4.35 2.77 7.38
N ILE A 124 -4.17 2.51 8.68
CA ILE A 124 -4.91 1.44 9.39
C ILE A 124 -6.41 1.73 9.41
N LEU A 125 -6.81 2.97 9.71
CA LEU A 125 -8.22 3.32 9.76
C LEU A 125 -8.89 3.11 8.40
N LEU A 126 -8.24 3.59 7.33
CA LEU A 126 -8.74 3.43 5.97
C LEU A 126 -8.81 1.94 5.57
N SER A 127 -7.74 1.17 5.80
CA SER A 127 -7.71 -0.25 5.43
C SER A 127 -8.72 -1.06 6.23
N THR A 128 -8.89 -0.77 7.52
CA THR A 128 -9.87 -1.43 8.39
C THR A 128 -11.29 -1.12 7.94
N ALA A 129 -11.59 0.14 7.63
CA ALA A 129 -12.91 0.54 7.15
C ALA A 129 -13.28 -0.14 5.82
N LEU A 130 -12.38 -0.13 4.84
CA LEU A 130 -12.59 -0.79 3.55
C LEU A 130 -12.73 -2.31 3.72
N SER A 131 -11.86 -2.93 4.52
CA SER A 131 -11.89 -4.38 4.75
C SER A 131 -13.16 -4.82 5.48
N LEU A 132 -13.65 -4.03 6.44
CA LEU A 132 -14.87 -4.31 7.15
C LEU A 132 -16.08 -4.38 6.19
N VAL A 133 -16.18 -3.42 5.26
CA VAL A 133 -17.24 -3.43 4.23
C VAL A 133 -17.14 -4.68 3.36
N VAL A 134 -15.93 -5.05 2.92
CA VAL A 134 -15.71 -6.25 2.11
C VAL A 134 -16.05 -7.52 2.88
N VAL A 135 -15.64 -7.64 4.14
CA VAL A 135 -15.92 -8.82 4.98
C VAL A 135 -17.42 -8.97 5.23
N ILE A 136 -18.12 -7.90 5.60
CA ILE A 136 -19.57 -7.94 5.78
C ILE A 136 -20.27 -8.33 4.48
N GLY A 137 -19.90 -7.71 3.35
CA GLY A 137 -20.46 -8.04 2.05
C GLY A 137 -20.21 -9.49 1.63
N LEU A 138 -19.01 -10.01 1.89
CA LEU A 138 -18.66 -11.41 1.61
C LEU A 138 -19.53 -12.38 2.41
N TYR A 139 -19.63 -12.19 3.73
CA TYR A 139 -20.45 -13.06 4.57
C TYR A 139 -21.93 -12.97 4.24
N TRP A 140 -22.42 -11.77 3.87
CA TRP A 140 -23.77 -11.60 3.35
C TRP A 140 -24.01 -12.45 2.10
N LEU A 141 -23.08 -12.48 1.15
CA LEU A 141 -23.17 -13.32 -0.05
C LEU A 141 -23.13 -14.81 0.30
N ILE A 142 -22.23 -15.22 1.20
CA ILE A 142 -22.11 -16.62 1.67
C ILE A 142 -23.45 -17.11 2.23
N TRP A 143 -24.11 -16.32 3.05
CA TRP A 143 -25.36 -16.72 3.70
C TRP A 143 -26.60 -16.54 2.83
N SER A 144 -26.56 -15.66 1.82
CA SER A 144 -27.72 -15.40 0.96
C SER A 144 -27.79 -16.29 -0.27
N LEU A 145 -26.66 -16.74 -0.81
CA LEU A 145 -26.60 -17.35 -2.16
C LEU A 145 -26.27 -18.85 -2.17
N GLY A 146 -26.11 -19.47 -0.99
CA GLY A 146 -25.80 -20.90 -0.89
C GLY A 146 -24.61 -21.29 -1.78
N TRP A 147 -24.70 -22.38 -2.54
CA TRP A 147 -23.59 -22.89 -3.34
C TRP A 147 -23.02 -21.91 -4.39
N ALA A 148 -23.79 -20.91 -4.83
CA ALA A 148 -23.39 -19.94 -5.85
C ALA A 148 -22.67 -18.71 -5.27
N TRP A 149 -22.49 -18.62 -3.94
CA TRP A 149 -21.90 -17.46 -3.27
C TRP A 149 -20.54 -17.05 -3.85
N TRP A 150 -19.71 -18.01 -4.24
CA TRP A 150 -18.34 -17.78 -4.71
C TRP A 150 -18.32 -17.11 -6.09
N LEU A 151 -19.27 -17.44 -6.97
CA LEU A 151 -19.42 -16.77 -8.27
C LEU A 151 -19.81 -15.31 -8.09
N ALA A 152 -20.79 -15.06 -7.21
CA ALA A 152 -21.21 -13.70 -6.89
C ALA A 152 -20.10 -12.91 -6.21
N ALA A 153 -19.37 -13.51 -5.26
CA ALA A 153 -18.24 -12.89 -4.58
C ALA A 153 -17.10 -12.58 -5.55
N ALA A 154 -16.78 -13.49 -6.48
CA ALA A 154 -15.77 -13.25 -7.51
C ALA A 154 -16.17 -12.10 -8.44
N GLY A 155 -17.43 -12.07 -8.90
CA GLY A 155 -17.96 -10.97 -9.71
C GLY A 155 -17.94 -9.64 -8.96
N ALA A 156 -18.40 -9.62 -7.70
CA ALA A 156 -18.36 -8.43 -6.85
C ALA A 156 -16.92 -7.95 -6.61
N PHE A 157 -15.99 -8.87 -6.30
CA PHE A 157 -14.58 -8.55 -6.10
C PHE A 157 -13.93 -7.99 -7.37
N PHE A 158 -14.26 -8.52 -8.54
CA PHE A 158 -13.79 -8.00 -9.82
C PHE A 158 -14.27 -6.56 -10.05
N VAL A 159 -15.56 -6.29 -9.82
CA VAL A 159 -16.14 -4.95 -9.94
C VAL A 159 -15.50 -3.98 -8.94
N VAL A 160 -15.42 -4.36 -7.66
CA VAL A 160 -14.78 -3.55 -6.61
C VAL A 160 -13.32 -3.26 -6.97
N SER A 161 -12.58 -4.25 -7.49
CA SER A 161 -11.18 -4.07 -7.91
C SER A 161 -11.03 -3.05 -9.04
N ILE A 162 -11.91 -3.09 -10.05
CA ILE A 162 -11.90 -2.10 -11.15
C ILE A 162 -12.24 -0.70 -10.62
N VAL A 163 -13.28 -0.60 -9.80
CA VAL A 163 -13.72 0.67 -9.22
C VAL A 163 -12.60 1.26 -8.36
N LEU A 164 -12.02 0.48 -7.46
CA LEU A 164 -10.94 0.91 -6.58
C LEU A 164 -9.67 1.22 -7.37
N GLY A 165 -9.33 0.47 -8.41
CA GLY A 165 -8.20 0.77 -9.29
C GLY A 165 -8.33 2.11 -10.02
N LYS A 166 -9.56 2.53 -10.36
CA LYS A 166 -9.84 3.86 -10.93
C LYS A 166 -9.90 4.97 -9.88
N LEU A 167 -10.51 4.68 -8.72
CA LEU A 167 -10.75 5.67 -7.68
C LEU A 167 -9.54 5.87 -6.75
N ALA A 168 -8.69 4.88 -6.54
CA ALA A 168 -7.57 4.97 -5.60
C ALA A 168 -6.60 6.12 -5.92
N PRO A 169 -6.17 6.35 -7.17
CA PRO A 169 -5.32 7.51 -7.49
C PRO A 169 -5.98 8.86 -7.24
N VAL A 170 -7.31 8.93 -7.28
CA VAL A 170 -8.08 10.18 -7.21
C VAL A 170 -8.61 10.46 -5.80
N LEU A 171 -8.97 9.42 -5.05
CA LEU A 171 -9.59 9.53 -3.73
C LEU A 171 -8.66 9.09 -2.60
N ILE A 172 -7.91 8.01 -2.79
CA ILE A 172 -7.07 7.45 -1.71
C ILE A 172 -5.72 8.17 -1.66
N LEU A 173 -5.06 8.33 -2.81
CA LEU A 173 -3.72 8.91 -2.87
C LEU A 173 -3.65 10.34 -2.31
N PRO A 174 -4.61 11.25 -2.61
CA PRO A 174 -4.61 12.59 -2.03
C PRO A 174 -4.81 12.67 -0.50
N LEU A 175 -5.29 11.60 0.14
CA LEU A 175 -5.37 11.54 1.62
C LEU A 175 -3.99 11.44 2.28
N PHE A 176 -2.99 11.00 1.52
CA PHE A 176 -1.63 10.74 1.98
C PHE A 176 -0.62 11.74 1.43
N TYR A 177 -0.85 12.28 0.23
CA TYR A 177 0.10 13.11 -0.48
C TYR A 177 -0.57 14.33 -1.10
N LYS A 178 0.13 15.47 -1.09
CA LYS A 178 -0.24 16.63 -1.89
C LYS A 178 0.18 16.35 -3.34
N ILE A 179 -0.78 16.45 -4.25
CA ILE A 179 -0.58 16.22 -5.68
C ILE A 179 -0.95 17.49 -6.42
N GLU A 180 0.00 18.03 -7.18
CA GLU A 180 -0.15 19.27 -7.93
C GLU A 180 0.27 19.05 -9.38
N LYS A 181 -0.28 19.83 -10.30
CA LYS A 181 0.17 19.75 -11.70
C LYS A 181 1.63 20.18 -11.79
N LEU A 182 2.43 19.47 -12.58
CA LEU A 182 3.85 19.79 -12.70
C LEU A 182 4.05 21.14 -13.41
N ASP A 183 4.69 22.08 -12.74
CA ASP A 183 5.08 23.37 -13.29
C ASP A 183 6.42 23.29 -14.05
N ALA A 184 6.46 22.45 -15.08
CA ALA A 184 7.60 22.27 -15.96
C ALA A 184 7.12 21.83 -17.35
N PRO A 185 6.77 22.78 -18.25
CA PRO A 185 6.15 22.47 -19.54
C PRO A 185 7.10 21.68 -20.45
N GLU A 186 8.40 21.97 -20.42
CA GLU A 186 9.39 21.26 -21.22
C GLU A 186 9.52 19.79 -20.80
N LEU A 187 9.61 19.52 -19.49
CA LEU A 187 9.67 18.15 -18.97
C LEU A 187 8.38 17.38 -19.26
N SER A 188 7.23 18.03 -19.11
CA SER A 188 5.93 17.45 -19.44
C SER A 188 5.84 17.08 -20.92
N ALA A 189 6.34 17.94 -21.82
CA ALA A 189 6.39 17.67 -23.25
C ALA A 189 7.34 16.51 -23.59
N ARG A 190 8.50 16.42 -22.93
CA ARG A 190 9.44 15.30 -23.10
C ARG A 190 8.80 13.98 -22.68
N ILE A 191 8.10 13.94 -21.55
CA ILE A 191 7.37 12.74 -21.09
C ILE A 191 6.25 12.37 -22.06
N ALA A 192 5.51 13.36 -22.58
CA ALA A 192 4.47 13.11 -23.58
C ALA A 192 5.05 12.46 -24.85
N ARG A 193 6.19 12.98 -25.35
CA ARG A 193 6.89 12.39 -26.50
C ARG A 193 7.39 10.97 -26.25
N LEU A 194 7.83 10.66 -25.02
CA LEU A 194 8.23 9.29 -24.67
C LEU A 194 7.03 8.31 -24.66
N ALA A 195 5.82 8.81 -24.41
CA ALA A 195 4.62 7.99 -24.46
C ALA A 195 4.08 7.83 -25.89
N GLU A 196 4.42 8.73 -26.80
CA GLU A 196 4.07 8.60 -28.22
C GLU A 196 4.61 7.26 -28.78
N GLY A 197 3.80 6.58 -29.60
CA GLY A 197 4.15 5.28 -30.17
C GLY A 197 4.02 4.08 -29.22
N THR A 198 3.82 4.28 -27.91
CA THR A 198 3.62 3.18 -26.94
C THR A 198 2.17 2.72 -26.83
N GLY A 199 1.23 3.45 -27.46
CA GLY A 199 -0.22 3.24 -27.28
C GLY A 199 -0.75 3.71 -25.91
N MET A 200 0.08 4.30 -25.06
CA MET A 200 -0.34 4.88 -23.79
C MET A 200 -0.82 6.31 -23.96
N SER A 201 -2.01 6.61 -23.43
CA SER A 201 -2.52 7.97 -23.28
C SER A 201 -2.23 8.47 -21.86
N ILE A 202 -1.56 9.62 -21.74
CA ILE A 202 -1.30 10.30 -20.47
C ILE A 202 -2.18 11.55 -20.39
N GLU A 203 -2.99 11.65 -19.33
CA GLU A 203 -3.83 12.81 -19.02
C GLU A 203 -2.97 14.03 -18.64
N GLY A 204 -1.91 13.78 -17.85
CA GLY A 204 -1.00 14.83 -17.41
C GLY A 204 0.15 14.31 -16.55
N VAL A 205 1.09 15.21 -16.29
CA VAL A 205 2.22 15.01 -15.39
C VAL A 205 2.00 15.86 -14.14
N TYR A 206 2.19 15.25 -12.97
CA TYR A 206 1.94 15.84 -11.67
C TYR A 206 3.16 15.68 -10.77
N ARG A 207 3.36 16.65 -9.89
CA ARG A 207 4.31 16.58 -8.79
C ARG A 207 3.61 16.02 -7.55
N MET A 208 4.25 15.06 -6.89
CA MET A 208 3.83 14.50 -5.61
C MET A 208 4.85 14.90 -4.55
N ASN A 209 4.38 15.52 -3.46
CA ASN A 209 5.25 15.93 -2.36
C ASN A 209 5.64 14.71 -1.50
N LEU A 210 6.80 14.12 -1.82
CA LEU A 210 7.42 13.01 -1.10
C LEU A 210 8.48 13.49 -0.12
N SER A 211 9.06 14.68 -0.33
CA SER A 211 10.11 15.23 0.52
C SER A 211 9.69 15.45 1.98
N GLU A 212 8.39 15.59 2.25
CA GLU A 212 7.81 15.57 3.61
C GLU A 212 7.98 14.21 4.33
N GLU A 213 8.24 13.12 3.61
CA GLU A 213 8.33 11.75 4.14
C GLU A 213 9.74 11.16 3.98
N THR A 214 10.33 11.31 2.80
CA THR A 214 11.53 10.57 2.40
C THR A 214 12.42 11.40 1.48
N VAL A 215 13.70 11.05 1.40
CA VAL A 215 14.62 11.53 0.36
C VAL A 215 14.69 10.60 -0.84
N LYS A 216 13.99 9.45 -0.81
CA LYS A 216 14.01 8.47 -1.90
C LYS A 216 13.35 9.05 -3.14
N ALA A 217 14.03 8.92 -4.27
CA ALA A 217 13.47 9.26 -5.57
C ALA A 217 12.42 8.20 -5.98
N ASN A 218 11.24 8.65 -6.40
CA ASN A 218 10.19 7.76 -6.86
C ASN A 218 9.34 8.41 -7.95
N ALA A 219 8.80 7.59 -8.84
CA ALA A 219 7.84 7.97 -9.85
C ALA A 219 6.83 6.83 -10.01
N MET A 220 5.57 7.18 -10.27
CA MET A 220 4.54 6.18 -10.57
C MET A 220 3.64 6.63 -11.71
N LEU A 221 3.13 5.64 -12.44
CA LEU A 221 2.03 5.83 -13.38
C LEU A 221 0.75 5.31 -12.72
N ALA A 222 -0.23 6.19 -12.53
CA ALA A 222 -1.46 5.86 -11.82
C ALA A 222 -2.70 6.08 -12.71
N GLY A 223 -3.74 5.27 -12.53
CA GLY A 223 -4.99 5.35 -13.29
C GLY A 223 -5.07 4.34 -14.44
N SER A 224 -6.17 4.40 -15.20
CA SER A 224 -6.46 3.43 -16.27
C SER A 224 -6.99 4.11 -17.52
N GLY A 225 -6.66 3.56 -18.69
CA GLY A 225 -7.10 4.10 -19.98
C GLY A 225 -6.63 5.55 -20.20
N ARG A 226 -7.61 6.44 -20.43
CA ARG A 226 -7.37 7.86 -20.77
C ARG A 226 -7.07 8.75 -19.56
N THR A 227 -7.27 8.25 -18.34
CA THR A 227 -7.04 9.00 -17.09
C THR A 227 -5.73 8.61 -16.43
N ARG A 228 -4.75 8.11 -17.19
CA ARG A 228 -3.44 7.75 -16.66
C ARG A 228 -2.65 9.03 -16.39
N ARG A 229 -2.06 9.12 -15.21
CA ARG A 229 -1.31 10.28 -14.72
C ARG A 229 0.09 9.84 -14.36
N VAL A 230 1.08 10.62 -14.80
CA VAL A 230 2.46 10.43 -14.36
C VAL A 230 2.65 11.26 -13.10
N LEU A 231 2.99 10.61 -11.99
CA LEU A 231 3.27 11.25 -10.72
C LEU A 231 4.77 11.17 -10.46
N LEU A 232 5.43 12.33 -10.37
CA LEU A 232 6.85 12.44 -10.08
C LEU A 232 7.03 12.95 -8.65
N GLY A 233 7.83 12.25 -7.84
CA GLY A 233 8.25 12.77 -6.54
C GLY A 233 9.04 14.06 -6.71
N ASP A 234 8.79 15.04 -5.85
CA ASP A 234 9.65 16.21 -5.73
C ASP A 234 11.11 15.84 -5.40
N THR A 235 11.33 14.76 -4.66
CA THR A 235 12.65 14.16 -4.40
C THR A 235 13.38 13.66 -5.64
N LEU A 236 12.65 13.30 -6.70
CA LEU A 236 13.23 12.90 -8.00
C LEU A 236 13.52 14.12 -8.90
N LEU A 237 12.80 15.22 -8.67
CA LEU A 237 12.90 16.45 -9.46
C LEU A 237 13.97 17.41 -8.93
N ALA A 238 14.40 17.22 -7.68
CA ALA A 238 15.47 17.97 -7.03
C ALA A 238 16.85 17.52 -7.54
#